data_AF-A0A6G0GGX2-F1
#
_entry.id   AF-A0A6G0GGX2-F1
#
_cell.length_a   1.000
_cell.length_b   1.000
_cell.length_c   1.000
_cell.angle_alpha   90.00
_cell.angle_beta   90.00
_cell.angle_gamma   90.00
#
_symmetry.space_group_name_H-M   'P 1'
#
loop_
_entity.id
_entity.type
_entity.pdbx_description
1 polymer ?
#
loop_
_entity_poly.entity_id
_entity_poly.type
_entity_poly.pdbx_seq_one_letter_code
_entity_poly.pdbx_strand_id
1 'polypeptide(L)' 'MSKLPPPTTYQLSKKFIGYGHYELTISSSEGTKTIVTGSMDLIERLNSEIDKEKEEATAEAIALVLKSSL' A
#
# COMPACT_ATOMS: atom_id res chain seq x y z
N MET A 1 -20.92 0.73 3.44
CA MET A 1 -19.54 0.36 3.85
C MET A 1 -18.80 -0.06 2.59
N SER A 2 -17.88 0.77 2.12
CA SER A 2 -17.13 0.53 0.89
C SER A 2 -16.28 -0.72 1.07
N LYS A 3 -16.68 -1.80 0.41
CA LYS A 3 -15.93 -3.07 0.40
C LYS A 3 -14.60 -2.78 -0.29
N LEU A 4 -13.49 -2.89 0.45
CA LEU A 4 -12.15 -2.78 -0.13
C LEU A 4 -12.08 -3.73 -1.32
N PRO A 5 -11.59 -3.27 -2.49
CA PRO A 5 -11.44 -4.14 -3.64
C PRO A 5 -10.56 -5.33 -3.26
N PRO A 6 -10.84 -6.53 -3.78
CA PRO A 6 -10.08 -7.71 -3.41
C PRO A 6 -8.59 -7.49 -3.72
N PRO A 7 -7.68 -8.00 -2.86
CA PRO A 7 -6.23 -7.81 -3.00
C PRO A 7 -5.66 -8.33 -4.33
N THR A 8 -6.44 -9.12 -5.08
CA THR A 8 -6.10 -9.61 -6.43
C THR A 8 -6.20 -8.57 -7.55
N THR A 9 -6.82 -7.41 -7.34
CA THR A 9 -6.96 -6.38 -8.39
C THR A 9 -5.78 -5.41 -8.47
N TYR A 10 -5.05 -5.24 -7.37
CA TYR A 10 -3.97 -4.26 -7.27
C TYR A 10 -2.66 -4.93 -6.85
N GLN A 11 -1.61 -4.70 -7.63
CA GLN A 11 -0.25 -5.06 -7.23
C GLN A 11 0.38 -3.88 -6.48
N LEU A 12 0.70 -4.09 -5.21
CA LEU A 12 1.41 -3.12 -4.38
C LEU A 12 2.92 -3.30 -4.51
N SER A 13 3.64 -2.22 -4.82
CA SER A 13 5.08 -2.12 -4.70
C SER A 13 5.47 -0.99 -3.75
N LYS A 14 6.63 -1.13 -3.11
CA LYS A 14 7.19 -0.13 -2.20
C LYS A 14 8.64 0.16 -2.54
N LYS A 15 9.04 1.42 -2.45
CA LYS A 15 10.41 1.88 -2.70
C LYS A 15 10.83 2.88 -1.64
N PHE A 16 11.97 2.64 -1.00
CA PHE A 16 12.55 3.62 -0.09
C PHE A 16 13.08 4.82 -0.87
N ILE A 17 12.75 6.03 -0.41
CA ILE A 17 13.14 7.29 -1.08
C ILE A 17 13.96 8.24 -0.18
N GLY A 18 14.19 7.87 1.09
CA GLY A 18 15.05 8.62 2.02
C GLY A 18 14.31 9.17 3.24
N TYR A 19 15.04 9.49 4.31
CA TYR A 19 14.50 10.12 5.54
C TYR A 19 13.28 9.40 6.15
N GLY A 20 13.25 8.06 6.12
CA GLY A 20 12.10 7.28 6.60
C GLY A 20 10.87 7.31 5.68
N HIS A 21 10.98 7.90 4.49
CA HIS A 21 9.89 7.95 3.52
C HIS A 21 9.98 6.83 2.50
N TYR A 22 8.81 6.32 2.15
CA TYR A 22 8.61 5.29 1.14
C TYR A 22 7.59 5.75 0.12
N GLU A 23 7.88 5.45 -1.13
CA GLU A 23 6.92 5.51 -2.22
C GLU A 23 6.13 4.20 -2.27
N LEU A 24 4.81 4.29 -2.19
CA LEU A 24 3.88 3.18 -2.39
C LEU A 24 3.22 3.35 -3.75
N THR A 25 3.35 2.33 -4.60
CA THR A 25 2.74 2.32 -5.93
C THR A 25 1.78 1.15 -6.04
N ILE A 26 0.54 1.40 -6.46
CA ILE A 26 -0.39 0.36 -6.88
C ILE A 26 -0.47 0.33 -8.40
N SER A 27 -0.48 -0.88 -8.96
CA SER A 27 -0.68 -1.13 -10.39
C SER A 27 -1.93 -1.97 -10.59
N SER A 28 -2.79 -1.57 -11.53
CA SER A 28 -3.96 -2.32 -11.98
C SER A 28 -4.12 -2.21 -13.50
N SER A 29 -5.17 -2.82 -14.06
CA SER A 29 -5.53 -2.66 -15.46
C SER A 29 -5.87 -1.22 -15.86
N GLU A 30 -6.20 -0.36 -14.90
CA GLU A 30 -6.54 1.05 -15.11
C GLU A 30 -5.31 1.97 -15.08
N GLY A 31 -4.13 1.43 -14.78
CA GLY A 31 -2.87 2.15 -14.71
C GLY A 31 -2.20 2.08 -13.34
N THR A 32 -1.34 3.05 -13.07
CA THR A 32 -0.56 3.14 -11.84
C THR A 32 -0.94 4.37 -11.02
N LYS A 33 -0.93 4.22 -9.70
CA LYS A 33 -1.12 5.32 -8.75
C LYS A 33 -0.05 5.24 -7.68
N THR A 34 0.45 6.38 -7.24
CA THR A 34 1.61 6.47 -6.36
C THR A 34 1.39 7.52 -5.27
N ILE A 35 1.89 7.24 -4.06
CA ILE A 35 1.96 8.19 -2.95
C ILE A 35 3.30 8.08 -2.24
N VAL A 36 3.66 9.13 -1.50
CA VAL A 36 4.75 9.10 -0.52
C VAL A 36 4.16 8.98 0.88
N THR A 37 4.66 8.03 1.67
CA THR A 37 4.29 7.85 3.08
C THR A 37 5.52 7.89 3.98
N GLY A 38 5.37 8.50 5.15
CA GLY A 38 6.33 8.41 6.27
C GLY A 38 5.86 7.46 7.37
N SER A 39 4.82 6.66 7.14
CA SER A 39 4.28 5.74 8.14
C SER A 39 5.18 4.52 8.29
N MET A 40 6.09 4.57 9.26
CA MET A 40 7.01 3.45 9.55
C MET A 40 6.27 2.21 10.05
N ASP A 41 5.22 2.37 10.87
CA ASP A 41 4.37 1.27 11.33
C ASP A 41 3.77 0.47 10.16
N LEU A 42 3.24 1.17 9.16
CA LEU A 42 2.70 0.51 7.96
C LEU A 42 3.79 -0.23 7.18
N ILE A 43 4.98 0.35 7.07
CA ILE A 43 6.11 -0.27 6.37
C ILE A 43 6.61 -1.52 7.11
N GLU A 44 6.66 -1.49 8.43
CA GLU A 44 7.02 -2.64 9.28
C GLU A 44 6.01 -3.78 9.09
N ARG A 45 4.70 -3.50 9.17
CA ARG A 45 3.67 -4.53 8.93
C ARG A 45 3.70 -5.06 7.49
N LEU A 46 3.99 -4.23 6.49
CA LEU A 46 4.21 -4.66 5.10
C LEU A 46 5.48 -5.53 4.92
N ASN A 47 6.40 -5.52 5.89
CA ASN A 47 7.57 -6.40 5.94
C ASN A 47 7.36 -7.60 6.87
N SER A 48 6.22 -7.71 7.56
CA SER A 48 5.97 -8.78 8.52
C SER A 48 6.01 -10.14 7.85
N GLU A 49 6.58 -11.12 8.57
CA GLU A 49 6.54 -12.53 8.21
C GLU A 49 5.19 -13.17 8.58
N ILE A 50 4.34 -12.46 9.34
CA ILE A 50 3.00 -12.91 9.70
C ILE A 50 2.05 -12.56 8.56
N ASP A 51 1.57 -13.57 7.83
CA ASP A 51 0.71 -13.41 6.65
C ASP A 51 -0.49 -12.49 6.92
N LYS A 52 -1.15 -12.64 8.07
CA LYS A 52 -2.31 -11.82 8.45
C LYS A 52 -1.95 -10.33 8.58
N GLU A 53 -0.84 -10.01 9.24
CA GLU A 53 -0.41 -8.61 9.40
C GLU A 53 -0.04 -8.01 8.05
N LYS A 54 0.64 -8.79 7.21
CA LYS A 54 1.04 -8.38 5.88
C LYS A 54 -0.18 -8.17 4.97
N GLU A 55 -1.19 -9.04 5.04
CA GLU A 55 -2.44 -8.92 4.28
C GLU A 55 -3.22 -7.65 4.69
N GLU A 56 -3.40 -7.44 6.00
CA GLU A 56 -4.06 -6.25 6.54
C GLU A 56 -3.32 -4.96 6.14
N ALA A 57 -1.99 -4.95 6.26
CA ALA A 57 -1.17 -3.82 5.85
C ALA A 57 -1.19 -3.58 4.33
N THR A 58 -1.28 -4.63 3.53
CA THR A 58 -1.42 -4.51 2.07
C THR A 58 -2.75 -3.87 1.71
N ALA A 59 -3.85 -4.28 2.34
CA ALA A 59 -5.16 -3.67 2.13
C ALA A 59 -5.18 -2.19 2.56
N GLU A 60 -4.56 -1.88 3.71
CA GLU A 60 -4.42 -0.51 4.19
C GLU A 60 -3.60 0.37 3.24
N ALA A 61 -2.46 -0.11 2.75
CA ALA A 61 -1.61 0.60 1.80
C ALA A 61 -2.31 0.89 0.48
N ILE A 62 -3.06 -0.09 -0.06
CA ILE A 62 -3.86 0.11 -1.28
C ILE A 62 -4.95 1.17 -1.03
N ALA A 63 -5.66 1.09 0.09
CA ALA A 63 -6.68 2.07 0.46
C ALA A 63 -6.11 3.49 0.57
N LEU A 64 -4.91 3.62 1.15
CA LEU A 64 -4.21 4.89 1.31
C LEU A 64 -3.85 5.52 -0.05
N VAL A 65 -3.34 4.70 -0.98
CA VAL A 65 -2.98 5.15 -2.34
C VAL A 65 -4.24 5.58 -3.10
N LEU A 66 -5.33 4.82 -3.01
CA LEU A 66 -6.59 5.15 -3.65
C LEU A 66 -7.22 6.43 -3.09
N LYS A 67 -7.17 6.62 -1.76
CA LYS A 67 -7.72 7.81 -1.09
C LYS A 67 -6.98 9.10 -1.46
N SER A 68 -5.68 9.02 -1.70
CA SER A 68 -4.85 10.19 -2.03
C SER A 68 -5.01 10.64 -3.49
N SER A 69 -5.73 9.88 -4.31
CA SER A 69 -5.93 10.11 -5.74
C SER A 69 -7.32 10.70 -6.06
N LEU A 70 -8.06 11.13 -5.03
CA LEU A 70 -9.36 11.83 -5.08
C LEU A 70 -9.16 13.33 -4.92
#